data_AF-A0A6P0DVY7-F1
#
_entry.id   AF-A0A6P0DVY7-F1
#
_cell.length_a   1.000
_cell.length_b   1.000
_cell.length_c   1.000
_cell.angle_alpha   90.00
_cell.angle_beta   90.00
_cell.angle_gamma   90.00
#
_symmetry.space_group_name_H-M   'P 1'
#
loop_
_entity.id
_entity.type
_entity.pdbx_description
1 polymer ?
#
loop_
_entity_poly.entity_id
_entity_poly.type
_entity_poly.pdbx_seq_one_letter_code
_entity_poly.pdbx_strand_id
1 'polypeptide(L)'
;VASVLAAGGLDPTFVIGGRLISAGANARLGTGDFIVAEADESDASFLNLFPVIEVITNIDADHMDTYGHDFARLKQAFIEFTHRLPFYGIAVLCVDDPNVKEILPFVSKPIIRYGFAPDAQVRAVNVEAREGKMHFTAMR
;
A
#
# COMPACT_ATOMS: atom_id res chain seq x y z
N VAL A 1 8.44 1.36 4.52
CA VAL A 1 8.00 0.33 5.49
C VAL A 1 9.16 -0.52 6.00
N ALA A 2 9.84 -1.29 5.15
CA ALA A 2 10.93 -2.20 5.56
C ALA A 2 12.03 -1.51 6.40
N SER A 3 12.46 -0.31 6.03
CA SER A 3 13.45 0.45 6.80
C SER A 3 13.01 0.78 8.24
N VAL A 4 11.73 1.08 8.46
CA VAL A 4 11.20 1.41 9.80
C VAL A 4 11.12 0.13 10.65
N LEU A 5 10.66 -0.97 10.07
CA LEU A 5 10.65 -2.29 10.73
C LEU A 5 12.06 -2.75 11.10
N ALA A 6 13.03 -2.59 10.20
CA ALA A 6 14.44 -2.93 10.46
C ALA A 6 15.04 -2.05 11.57
N ALA A 7 14.77 -0.75 11.57
CA ALA A 7 15.18 0.15 12.65
C ALA A 7 14.55 -0.21 14.01
N GLY A 8 13.35 -0.80 13.99
CA GLY A 8 12.68 -1.38 15.15
C GLY A 8 13.19 -2.77 15.56
N GLY A 9 14.21 -3.32 14.90
CA GLY A 9 14.78 -4.64 15.22
C GLY A 9 14.00 -5.85 14.71
N LEU A 10 13.03 -5.65 13.80
CA LEU A 10 12.14 -6.72 13.31
C LEU A 10 12.68 -7.47 12.08
N ASP A 11 13.80 -7.03 11.50
CA ASP A 11 14.52 -7.66 10.37
C ASP A 11 13.60 -8.27 9.28
N PRO A 12 12.76 -7.45 8.59
CA PRO A 12 11.80 -7.97 7.62
C PRO A 12 12.47 -8.47 6.33
N THR A 13 11.85 -9.44 5.69
CA THR A 13 12.08 -9.70 4.26
C THR A 13 11.33 -8.67 3.43
N PHE A 14 11.91 -8.19 2.32
CA PHE A 14 11.19 -7.31 1.41
C PHE A 14 11.43 -7.60 -0.07
N VAL A 15 10.41 -7.32 -0.89
CA VAL A 15 10.37 -7.57 -2.35
C VAL A 15 9.92 -6.29 -3.06
N ILE A 16 10.76 -5.78 -3.96
CA ILE A 16 10.49 -4.61 -4.81
C ILE A 16 10.77 -5.00 -6.26
N GLY A 17 9.85 -4.69 -7.19
CA GLY A 17 10.00 -4.98 -8.62
C GLY A 17 10.16 -6.48 -8.95
N GLY A 18 9.47 -7.36 -8.23
CA GLY A 18 9.41 -8.80 -8.52
C GLY A 18 10.72 -9.60 -8.35
N ARG A 19 11.81 -9.00 -7.87
CA ARG A 19 13.13 -9.65 -7.80
C ARG A 19 13.57 -9.90 -6.35
N LEU A 20 13.39 -11.13 -5.87
CA LEU A 20 14.10 -11.67 -4.70
C LEU A 20 15.49 -12.17 -5.11
N ILE A 21 16.49 -11.28 -5.18
CA ILE A 21 17.88 -11.69 -5.39
C ILE A 21 18.68 -11.34 -4.15
N SER A 22 19.24 -12.36 -3.50
CA SER A 22 20.07 -12.21 -2.31
C SER A 22 21.19 -11.20 -2.56
N ALA A 23 21.29 -10.21 -1.68
CA ALA A 23 22.37 -9.24 -1.62
C ALA A 23 22.55 -8.39 -2.90
N GLY A 24 21.61 -7.48 -3.15
CA GLY A 24 21.79 -6.41 -4.13
C GLY A 24 20.61 -5.44 -4.15
N ALA A 25 20.68 -4.42 -3.29
CA ALA A 25 19.85 -3.20 -3.19
C ALA A 25 18.29 -3.28 -3.19
N ASN A 26 17.67 -4.20 -3.91
CA ASN A 26 16.23 -4.21 -4.20
C ASN A 26 15.45 -5.37 -3.57
N ALA A 27 16.12 -6.31 -2.90
CA ALA A 27 15.50 -7.29 -2.01
C ALA A 27 16.49 -7.80 -0.96
N ARG A 28 15.98 -8.04 0.25
CA ARG A 28 16.72 -8.68 1.35
C ARG A 28 15.84 -9.76 1.95
N LEU A 29 16.42 -10.94 2.13
CA LEU A 29 15.86 -11.98 2.99
C LEU A 29 16.22 -11.60 4.42
N GLY A 30 15.21 -11.17 5.17
CA GLY A 30 15.31 -11.00 6.61
C GLY A 30 15.02 -12.32 7.33
N THR A 31 15.33 -12.36 8.62
CA THR A 31 15.08 -13.51 9.50
C THR A 31 13.84 -13.33 10.38
N GLY A 32 13.21 -12.15 10.34
CA GLY A 32 11.99 -11.85 11.09
C GLY A 32 10.71 -12.37 10.44
N ASP A 33 9.60 -12.21 11.17
CA ASP A 33 8.28 -12.74 10.80
C ASP A 33 7.57 -11.95 9.68
N PHE A 34 8.11 -10.80 9.29
CA PHE A 34 7.45 -9.90 8.34
C PHE A 34 8.03 -10.04 6.93
N ILE A 35 7.12 -10.14 5.95
CA ILE A 35 7.41 -9.90 4.53
C ILE A 35 6.71 -8.62 4.08
N VAL A 36 7.44 -7.74 3.39
CA VAL A 36 6.93 -6.51 2.79
C VAL A 36 7.10 -6.59 1.28
N ALA A 37 6.01 -6.72 0.54
CA ALA A 37 6.05 -6.84 -0.92
C ALA A 37 5.30 -5.68 -1.58
N GLU A 38 5.83 -5.23 -2.71
CA GLU A 38 5.07 -4.47 -3.70
C GLU A 38 4.02 -5.39 -4.35
N ALA A 39 2.82 -4.85 -4.55
CA ALA A 39 1.73 -5.51 -5.25
C ALA A 39 1.42 -4.69 -6.50
N ASP A 40 1.68 -5.27 -7.67
CA ASP A 40 1.50 -4.64 -8.98
C ASP A 40 0.21 -5.18 -9.62
N GLU A 41 -0.72 -4.29 -9.92
CA GLU A 41 -2.02 -4.64 -10.49
C GLU A 41 -1.95 -5.09 -11.95
N SER A 42 -0.85 -4.78 -12.66
CA SER A 42 -0.62 -5.31 -13.99
C SER A 42 -0.22 -6.80 -13.98
N ASP A 43 0.25 -7.30 -12.84
CA ASP A 43 0.72 -8.68 -12.70
C ASP A 43 -0.46 -9.66 -12.51
N ALA A 44 -0.43 -10.77 -13.24
CA ALA A 44 -1.47 -11.81 -13.16
C ALA A 44 -1.61 -12.44 -11.76
N SER A 45 -0.60 -12.27 -10.89
CA SER A 45 -0.57 -12.74 -9.51
C SER A 45 -1.05 -11.70 -8.48
N PHE A 46 -1.43 -10.49 -8.89
CA PHE A 46 -1.95 -9.44 -7.99
C PHE A 46 -3.01 -9.97 -7.02
N LEU A 47 -4.01 -10.68 -7.55
CA LEU A 47 -5.11 -11.26 -6.78
C LEU A 47 -4.78 -12.62 -6.13
N ASN A 48 -3.54 -13.08 -6.24
CA ASN A 48 -3.03 -14.29 -5.59
C ASN A 48 -2.17 -13.97 -4.35
N LEU A 49 -2.08 -12.70 -3.96
CA LEU A 49 -1.47 -12.29 -2.70
C LEU A 49 -2.47 -12.47 -1.54
N PHE A 50 -1.96 -12.90 -0.38
CA PHE A 50 -2.74 -13.10 0.85
C PHE A 50 -2.12 -12.30 2.01
N PRO A 51 -2.18 -10.97 1.97
CA PRO A 51 -1.59 -10.12 3.00
C PRO A 51 -2.43 -10.11 4.28
N VAL A 52 -1.81 -9.68 5.38
CA VAL A 52 -2.52 -9.33 6.64
C VAL A 52 -2.75 -7.81 6.73
N ILE A 53 -1.91 -7.03 6.03
CA ILE A 53 -2.00 -5.57 5.93
C ILE A 53 -1.82 -5.20 4.45
N GLU A 54 -2.75 -4.42 3.92
CA GLU A 54 -2.67 -3.85 2.56
C GLU A 54 -2.53 -2.34 2.63
N VAL A 55 -1.79 -1.76 1.69
CA VAL A 55 -1.68 -0.31 1.53
C VAL A 55 -2.01 0.03 0.08
N ILE A 56 -3.05 0.85 -0.13
CA ILE A 56 -3.37 1.39 -1.45
C ILE A 56 -3.02 2.87 -1.45
N THR A 57 -2.02 3.24 -2.26
CA THR A 57 -1.46 4.60 -2.33
C THR A 57 -2.26 5.52 -3.24
N ASN A 58 -2.69 5.00 -4.39
CA ASN A 58 -3.52 5.66 -5.41
C ASN A 58 -4.05 4.57 -6.35
N ILE A 59 -4.98 4.94 -7.24
CA ILE A 59 -5.43 4.09 -8.36
C ILE A 59 -5.39 4.96 -9.61
N ASP A 60 -4.48 4.67 -10.54
CA ASP A 60 -4.27 5.44 -11.77
C ASP A 60 -4.41 4.56 -13.02
N ALA A 61 -4.56 5.17 -14.20
CA ALA A 61 -4.84 4.52 -15.47
C ALA A 61 -3.58 4.04 -16.22
N ASP A 62 -2.52 3.65 -15.50
CA ASP A 62 -1.23 3.29 -16.09
C ASP A 62 -1.28 1.92 -16.80
N HIS A 63 -1.99 0.94 -16.23
CA HIS A 63 -1.99 -0.45 -16.70
C HIS A 63 -3.32 -0.88 -17.33
N MET A 64 -3.94 0.03 -18.09
CA MET A 64 -5.30 -0.17 -18.64
C MET A 64 -5.42 -1.32 -19.64
N ASP A 65 -4.35 -1.69 -20.34
CA ASP A 65 -4.32 -2.83 -21.25
C ASP A 65 -4.72 -4.14 -20.55
N THR A 66 -4.24 -4.34 -19.31
CA THR A 66 -4.55 -5.51 -18.47
C THR A 66 -6.04 -5.62 -18.17
N TYR A 67 -6.75 -4.50 -18.15
CA TYR A 67 -8.16 -4.41 -17.80
C TYR A 67 -9.06 -4.16 -19.01
N GLY A 68 -8.56 -4.33 -20.22
CA GLY A 68 -9.32 -4.12 -21.46
C GLY A 68 -9.75 -2.66 -21.64
N HIS A 69 -8.94 -1.73 -21.18
CA HIS A 69 -9.20 -0.29 -21.16
C HIS A 69 -10.47 0.13 -20.40
N ASP A 70 -10.92 -0.69 -19.45
CA ASP A 70 -12.04 -0.37 -18.57
C ASP A 70 -11.55 -0.03 -17.15
N PHE A 71 -11.68 1.25 -16.77
CA PHE A 71 -11.24 1.75 -15.47
C PHE A 71 -12.09 1.21 -14.32
N ALA A 72 -13.36 0.84 -14.59
CA ALA A 72 -14.21 0.21 -13.58
C ALA A 72 -13.71 -1.20 -13.25
N ARG A 73 -13.16 -1.94 -14.22
CA ARG A 73 -12.52 -3.24 -13.98
C ARG A 73 -11.25 -3.10 -13.16
N LEU A 74 -10.45 -2.06 -13.40
CA LEU A 74 -9.28 -1.76 -12.57
C LEU A 74 -9.70 -1.49 -11.11
N LYS A 75 -10.68 -0.60 -10.88
CA LYS A 75 -11.23 -0.35 -9.54
C LYS A 75 -11.77 -1.61 -8.88
N GLN A 76 -12.46 -2.46 -9.66
CA GLN A 76 -12.98 -3.73 -9.18
C GLN A 76 -11.85 -4.66 -8.73
N ALA A 77 -10.71 -4.70 -9.42
CA ALA A 77 -9.55 -5.48 -9.02
C ALA A 77 -8.97 -4.99 -7.68
N PHE A 78 -8.89 -3.68 -7.44
CA PHE A 78 -8.50 -3.14 -6.12
C PHE A 78 -9.50 -3.50 -5.02
N ILE A 79 -10.81 -3.49 -5.30
CA ILE A 79 -11.83 -3.96 -4.34
C ILE A 79 -11.62 -5.44 -4.03
N GLU A 80 -11.41 -6.28 -5.04
CA GLU A 80 -11.12 -7.71 -4.87
C GLU A 80 -9.82 -7.98 -4.12
N PHE A 81 -8.80 -7.15 -4.32
CA PHE A 81 -7.56 -7.20 -3.56
C PHE A 81 -7.86 -7.02 -2.06
N THR A 82 -8.66 -6.01 -1.68
CA THR A 82 -9.07 -5.85 -0.26
C THR A 82 -9.85 -7.03 0.31
N HIS A 83 -10.48 -7.84 -0.52
CA HIS A 83 -11.16 -9.07 -0.07
C HIS A 83 -10.20 -10.23 0.22
N ARG A 84 -8.93 -10.14 -0.20
CA ARG A 84 -7.87 -11.11 0.12
C ARG A 84 -7.38 -11.00 1.56
N LEU A 85 -7.58 -9.85 2.22
CA LEU A 85 -7.34 -9.71 3.65
C LEU A 85 -8.16 -10.72 4.48
N PRO A 86 -7.56 -11.33 5.52
CA PRO A 86 -8.33 -12.07 6.52
C PRO A 86 -9.31 -11.13 7.25
N PHE A 87 -10.28 -11.67 7.99
CA PHE A 87 -11.26 -10.85 8.71
C PHE A 87 -10.63 -9.92 9.76
N TYR A 88 -9.46 -10.29 10.27
CA TYR A 88 -8.65 -9.49 11.21
C TYR A 88 -7.58 -8.64 10.52
N GLY A 89 -7.51 -8.69 9.19
CA GLY A 89 -6.59 -7.87 8.40
C GLY A 89 -7.04 -6.41 8.35
N ILE A 90 -6.19 -5.55 7.80
CA ILE A 90 -6.44 -4.11 7.74
C ILE A 90 -6.04 -3.52 6.38
N ALA A 91 -6.92 -2.68 5.84
CA ALA A 91 -6.68 -1.91 4.63
C ALA A 91 -6.26 -0.48 5.00
N VAL A 92 -5.09 -0.04 4.55
CA VAL A 92 -4.57 1.31 4.75
C VAL A 92 -4.73 2.09 3.46
N LEU A 93 -5.67 3.03 3.44
CA LEU A 93 -6.17 3.64 2.20
C LEU A 93 -5.87 5.14 2.17
N CYS A 94 -5.22 5.60 1.10
CA CYS A 94 -4.93 7.01 0.86
C CYS A 94 -6.21 7.75 0.44
N VAL A 95 -6.78 8.55 1.34
CA VAL A 95 -8.02 9.29 1.03
C VAL A 95 -7.77 10.63 0.35
N ASP A 96 -6.52 10.98 0.04
CA ASP A 96 -6.24 12.12 -0.82
C ASP A 96 -6.52 11.78 -2.30
N ASP A 97 -6.47 10.49 -2.66
CA ASP A 97 -6.78 10.01 -3.98
C ASP A 97 -8.31 9.84 -4.18
N PRO A 98 -8.91 10.44 -5.22
CA PRO A 98 -10.35 10.36 -5.45
C PRO A 98 -10.82 8.95 -5.86
N ASN A 99 -10.01 8.18 -6.57
CA ASN A 99 -10.35 6.81 -6.99
C ASN A 99 -10.33 5.84 -5.81
N VAL A 100 -9.40 6.01 -4.87
CA VAL A 100 -9.37 5.28 -3.60
C VAL A 100 -10.60 5.66 -2.76
N LYS A 101 -10.97 6.94 -2.71
CA LYS A 101 -12.20 7.40 -2.03
C LYS A 101 -13.45 6.74 -2.60
N GLU A 102 -13.54 6.60 -3.93
CA GLU A 102 -14.69 5.96 -4.58
C GLU A 102 -14.85 4.49 -4.22
N ILE A 103 -13.76 3.76 -3.97
CA ILE A 103 -13.85 2.34 -3.60
C ILE A 103 -14.15 2.11 -2.12
N LEU A 104 -13.98 3.11 -1.24
CA LEU A 104 -14.18 2.99 0.21
C LEU A 104 -15.49 2.30 0.62
N PRO A 105 -16.67 2.63 0.03
CA PRO A 105 -17.94 2.00 0.42
C PRO A 105 -18.02 0.50 0.14
N PHE A 106 -17.14 -0.01 -0.73
CA PHE A 106 -17.10 -1.42 -1.13
C PHE A 106 -16.07 -2.24 -0.35
N VAL A 107 -15.24 -1.59 0.48
CA VAL A 107 -14.25 -2.27 1.32
C VAL A 107 -14.92 -2.73 2.62
N SER A 108 -15.04 -4.05 2.77
CA SER A 108 -15.70 -4.67 3.93
C SER A 108 -14.79 -4.90 5.14
N LYS A 109 -13.48 -4.69 4.99
CA LYS A 109 -12.46 -4.92 6.02
C LYS A 109 -12.28 -3.69 6.91
N PRO A 110 -11.67 -3.82 8.10
CA PRO A 110 -11.21 -2.66 8.86
C PRO A 110 -10.32 -1.74 8.03
N ILE A 111 -10.58 -0.43 8.07
CA ILE A 111 -9.86 0.59 7.28
C ILE A 111 -9.13 1.56 8.21
N ILE A 112 -7.88 1.90 7.85
CA ILE A 112 -7.21 3.11 8.32
C ILE A 112 -7.07 4.05 7.13
N ARG A 113 -7.76 5.19 7.21
CA ARG A 113 -7.64 6.27 6.22
C ARG A 113 -6.43 7.14 6.54
N TYR A 114 -5.58 7.38 5.55
CA TYR A 114 -4.45 8.30 5.69
C TYR A 114 -4.44 9.35 4.57
N GLY A 115 -3.83 10.50 4.83
CA GLY A 115 -3.71 11.60 3.87
C GLY A 115 -3.63 12.97 4.54
N PHE A 116 -3.67 14.03 3.74
CA PHE A 116 -3.81 15.41 4.18
C PHE A 116 -5.27 15.77 4.49
N ALA A 117 -6.22 15.06 3.87
CA ALA A 117 -7.64 15.31 3.99
C ALA A 117 -8.11 15.38 5.47
N PRO A 118 -9.04 16.30 5.82
CA PRO A 118 -9.51 16.45 7.19
C PRO A 118 -10.19 15.21 7.79
N ASP A 119 -10.75 14.34 6.94
CA ASP A 119 -11.45 13.11 7.30
C ASP A 119 -10.54 11.86 7.37
N ALA A 120 -9.23 12.02 7.10
CA ALA A 120 -8.25 10.97 7.31
C ALA A 120 -7.98 10.75 8.81
N GLN A 121 -7.78 9.49 9.22
CA GLN A 121 -7.45 9.13 10.60
C GLN A 121 -5.97 9.40 10.91
N VAL A 122 -5.07 9.18 9.95
CA VAL A 122 -3.65 9.49 10.09
C VAL A 122 -3.30 10.62 9.14
N ARG A 123 -2.81 11.73 9.68
CA ARG A 123 -2.60 12.97 8.92
C ARG A 123 -1.20 13.53 9.09
N ALA A 124 -0.66 14.07 8.01
CA ALA A 124 0.51 14.96 8.08
C ALA A 124 0.03 16.42 8.11
N VAL A 125 0.50 17.18 9.09
CA VAL A 125 0.22 18.62 9.22
C VAL A 125 1.53 19.39 9.41
N ASN A 126 1.47 20.72 9.25
CA ASN A 126 2.65 21.60 9.35
C ASN A 126 3.81 21.14 8.44
N VAL A 127 3.48 20.75 7.20
CA VAL A 127 4.47 20.22 6.26
C VAL A 127 5.37 21.32 5.76
N GLU A 128 6.67 21.11 5.85
CA GLU A 128 7.69 22.07 5.43
C GLU A 128 8.92 21.37 4.85
N ALA A 129 9.50 21.95 3.81
CA ALA A 129 10.78 21.55 3.27
C ALA A 129 11.88 22.39 3.93
N ARG A 130 12.85 21.75 4.59
CA ARG A 130 14.01 22.40 5.24
C ARG A 130 15.27 21.60 4.93
N GLU A 131 16.30 22.27 4.40
CA GLU A 131 17.64 21.67 4.19
C GLU A 131 17.62 20.34 3.42
N GLY A 132 16.77 20.21 2.40
CA GLY A 132 16.63 18.97 1.61
C GLY A 132 15.90 17.84 2.32
N LYS A 133 15.23 18.11 3.44
CA LYS A 133 14.38 17.16 4.18
C LYS A 133 12.94 17.67 4.25
N MET A 134 12.00 16.74 4.29
CA MET A 134 10.59 17.04 4.58
C MET A 134 10.34 16.84 6.07
N HIS A 135 9.81 17.88 6.72
CA HIS A 135 9.37 17.86 8.11
C HIS A 135 7.86 18.00 8.17
N PHE A 136 7.23 17.28 9.10
CA PHE A 136 5.79 17.34 9.34
C PHE A 136 5.47 16.80 10.73
N THR A 137 4.29 17.15 11.26
CA THR A 137 3.71 16.52 12.45
C THR A 137 2.74 15.43 12.01
N ALA A 138 2.96 14.20 12.48
CA ALA A 138 1.99 13.12 12.32
C ALA A 138 0.90 13.22 13.40
N MET A 139 -0.36 13.35 12.99
CA MET A 139 -1.54 13.32 13.85
C MET A 139 -2.32 12.02 13.65
N ARG A 140 -2.89 11.50 14.73
CA ARG A 140 -3.79 10.34 14.76
C ARG A 140 -5.02 10.63 15.60
#